data_AF-A0A951F2M8-F1
#
_entry.id   AF-A0A951F2M8-F1
#
_cell.length_a   1.000
_cell.length_b   1.000
_cell.length_c   1.000
_cell.angle_alpha   90.00
_cell.angle_beta   90.00
_cell.angle_gamma   90.00
#
_symmetry.space_group_name_H-M   'P 1'
#
loop_
_entity.id
_entity.type
_entity.pdbx_description
1 polymer ?
#
loop_
_entity_poly.entity_id
_entity_poly.type
_entity_poly.pdbx_seq_one_letter_code
_entity_poly.pdbx_strand_id
1 'polypeptide(L)'
;MSGQMPSMPSPPAEFTTREKEQGEVQAVLAALPRSPLMARLFSFICDNYFAGRLDQLTEVKIAVEVFGRPETFDRNQDAIARVEAHRLRKKLRQYYETEGKYHELRIDLPPGSYVPVFRRVDATLPQSPSSTPDHASASVVTEVLPIELPVAVPILATGPPARHPFRNWYVATGFLTILVVLSLLLISSVRKNGSVSAGPASAPLSTLPSPLGVAPGGAVRFLCGYTGPPHIGRLGDVWGPDKYFTGGGAWFTRRGFIRRANDPFLFQTTRTGEFSYDIPVRPGAYELHLYFVETEYGEEMGGGENTRTMQILLNRSILFQSFDVLSDADGPRIADERVFKDVRPEPDGKVHLKFESQRGQPIVNAIALIPSTPHKQLPIRLVTQVNSYTDHEGRLWSPDNYYMGGQFFTDKPPVSGTPDPMMFASERAGNFSYAIPVDVHGLYSVKLHFAETYFGAEASGIGGVGSRVFNVTSEGVTLLDHFDIFKEAGCLHAIEKTFHDLKPNPEGKLILHFEPIANYASVFGIEVLDETK
;
A
#
# COMPACT_ATOMS: atom_id res chain seq x y z
N MET A 1 -51.35 62.80 -7.92
CA MET A 1 -49.91 62.47 -7.81
C MET A 1 -49.82 61.05 -7.30
N SER A 2 -49.11 60.15 -8.00
CA SER A 2 -49.02 58.73 -7.60
C SER A 2 -47.68 58.47 -6.92
N GLY A 3 -47.69 58.02 -5.67
CA GLY A 3 -46.48 57.70 -4.89
C GLY A 3 -46.12 56.23 -5.04
N GLN A 4 -45.23 55.92 -5.98
CA GLN A 4 -44.81 54.55 -6.26
C GLN A 4 -43.75 54.09 -5.26
N MET A 5 -44.06 53.10 -4.42
CA MET A 5 -43.05 52.44 -3.58
C MET A 5 -42.11 51.60 -4.45
N PRO A 6 -40.80 51.54 -4.14
CA PRO A 6 -39.84 50.74 -4.89
C PRO A 6 -40.10 49.24 -4.70
N SER A 7 -39.99 48.48 -5.78
CA SER A 7 -40.03 47.02 -5.76
C SER A 7 -38.87 46.44 -4.95
N MET A 8 -39.13 45.46 -4.09
CA MET A 8 -38.06 44.63 -3.53
C MET A 8 -37.30 43.91 -4.66
N PRO A 9 -35.98 43.69 -4.52
CA PRO A 9 -35.20 43.00 -5.53
C PRO A 9 -35.71 41.56 -5.72
N SER A 10 -35.61 41.07 -6.95
CA SER A 10 -35.82 39.65 -7.26
C SER A 10 -34.86 38.76 -6.45
N PRO A 11 -35.21 37.50 -6.15
CA PRO A 11 -34.22 36.54 -5.65
C PRO A 11 -33.03 36.47 -6.63
N PRO A 12 -31.80 36.22 -6.15
CA PRO A 12 -30.64 36.07 -7.01
C PRO A 12 -30.91 34.94 -8.03
N ALA A 13 -30.50 35.16 -9.28
CA ALA A 13 -30.68 34.17 -10.33
C ALA A 13 -30.03 32.84 -9.95
N GLU A 14 -30.71 31.73 -10.26
CA GLU A 14 -30.11 30.41 -10.13
C GLU A 14 -28.92 30.31 -11.09
N PHE A 15 -27.69 30.28 -10.55
CA PHE A 15 -26.48 30.09 -11.34
C PHE A 15 -26.63 28.84 -12.20
N THR A 16 -26.41 28.99 -13.51
CA THR A 16 -26.43 27.87 -14.45
C THR A 16 -25.37 26.84 -14.05
N THR A 17 -25.56 25.58 -14.43
CA THR A 17 -24.62 24.50 -14.10
C THR A 17 -23.18 24.86 -14.46
N ARG A 18 -22.99 25.52 -15.61
CA ARG A 18 -21.66 25.95 -16.11
C ARG A 18 -21.03 27.07 -15.29
N GLU A 19 -21.83 28.00 -14.74
CA GLU A 19 -21.33 29.02 -13.83
C GLU A 19 -20.91 28.42 -12.49
N LYS A 20 -21.62 27.38 -12.00
CA LYS A 20 -21.18 26.59 -10.83
C LYS A 20 -19.88 25.82 -11.12
N GLU A 21 -19.77 25.15 -12.27
CA GLU A 21 -18.53 24.48 -12.70
C GLU A 21 -17.34 25.45 -12.75
N GLN A 22 -17.53 26.66 -13.32
CA GLN A 22 -16.50 27.69 -13.40
C GLN A 22 -16.12 28.26 -12.03
N GLY A 23 -17.10 28.48 -11.14
CA GLY A 23 -16.84 28.90 -9.75
C GLY A 23 -16.00 27.88 -8.98
N GLU A 24 -16.29 26.58 -9.16
CA GLU A 24 -15.54 25.50 -8.53
C GLU A 24 -14.11 25.38 -9.08
N VAL A 25 -13.91 25.50 -10.40
CA VAL A 25 -12.56 25.57 -11.00
C VAL A 25 -11.76 26.73 -10.42
N GLN A 26 -12.38 27.89 -10.23
CA GLN A 26 -11.71 29.06 -9.66
C GLN A 26 -11.37 28.87 -8.17
N ALA A 27 -12.23 28.21 -7.40
CA ALA A 27 -11.97 27.87 -6.00
C ALA A 27 -10.81 26.88 -5.85
N VAL A 28 -10.78 25.82 -6.67
CA VAL A 28 -9.65 24.89 -6.74
C VAL A 28 -8.36 25.61 -7.14
N LEU A 29 -8.39 26.45 -8.19
CA LEU A 29 -7.22 27.21 -8.63
C LEU A 29 -6.62 28.11 -7.54
N ALA A 30 -7.46 28.69 -6.68
CA ALA A 30 -7.02 29.49 -5.54
C ALA A 30 -6.39 28.67 -4.40
N ALA A 31 -6.78 27.39 -4.26
CA ALA A 31 -6.29 26.46 -3.24
C ALA A 31 -5.14 25.53 -3.73
N LEU A 32 -4.79 25.58 -5.02
CA LEU A 32 -3.58 24.92 -5.49
C LEU A 32 -2.34 25.58 -4.86
N PRO A 33 -1.29 24.80 -4.50
CA PRO A 33 -0.04 25.38 -4.00
C PRO A 33 0.59 26.34 -5.02
N ARG A 34 1.59 27.13 -4.60
CA ARG A 34 2.39 28.01 -5.47
C ARG A 34 3.31 27.26 -6.46
N SER A 35 2.82 26.19 -7.11
CA SER A 35 3.38 25.58 -8.31
C SER A 35 2.68 26.19 -9.54
N PRO A 36 3.33 27.11 -10.30
CA PRO A 36 2.72 27.69 -11.50
C PRO A 36 2.45 26.64 -12.58
N LEU A 37 3.17 25.52 -12.53
CA LEU A 37 3.14 24.45 -13.52
C LEU A 37 1.91 23.56 -13.37
N MET A 38 1.55 23.19 -12.13
CA MET A 38 0.34 22.40 -11.87
C MET A 38 -0.95 23.24 -12.03
N ALA A 39 -0.88 24.55 -11.72
CA ALA A 39 -1.96 25.48 -12.02
C ALA A 39 -2.19 25.62 -13.54
N ARG A 40 -1.12 25.78 -14.33
CA ARG A 40 -1.21 25.80 -15.81
C ARG A 40 -1.78 24.51 -16.39
N LEU A 41 -1.44 23.34 -15.84
CA LEU A 41 -2.04 22.07 -16.24
C LEU A 41 -3.55 22.05 -15.98
N PHE A 42 -3.97 22.44 -14.77
CA PHE A 42 -5.38 22.43 -14.40
C PHE A 42 -6.21 23.44 -15.23
N SER A 43 -5.72 24.66 -15.43
CA SER A 43 -6.33 25.63 -16.36
C SER A 43 -6.45 25.05 -17.77
N PHE A 44 -5.38 24.51 -18.35
CA PHE A 44 -5.41 23.92 -19.69
C PHE A 44 -6.45 22.80 -19.83
N ILE A 45 -6.61 21.96 -18.80
CA ILE A 45 -7.62 20.90 -18.76
C ILE A 45 -9.04 21.49 -18.76
N CYS A 46 -9.31 22.45 -17.88
CA CYS A 46 -10.63 23.08 -17.76
C CYS A 46 -10.98 23.96 -18.98
N ASP A 47 -10.03 24.70 -19.55
CA ASP A 47 -10.22 25.55 -20.73
C ASP A 47 -10.57 24.74 -21.97
N ASN A 48 -9.98 23.54 -22.14
CA ASN A 48 -10.34 22.63 -23.22
C ASN A 48 -11.67 21.90 -22.95
N TYR A 49 -11.97 21.52 -21.70
CA TYR A 49 -13.29 21.00 -21.31
C TYR A 49 -14.41 22.00 -21.63
N PHE A 50 -14.31 23.24 -21.14
CA PHE A 50 -15.33 24.27 -21.39
C PHE A 50 -15.39 24.72 -22.87
N ALA A 51 -14.35 24.48 -23.66
CA ALA A 51 -14.37 24.69 -25.11
C ALA A 51 -14.90 23.47 -25.91
N GLY A 52 -15.24 22.35 -25.25
CA GLY A 52 -15.67 21.11 -25.91
C GLY A 52 -14.55 20.34 -26.63
N ARG A 53 -13.29 20.74 -26.44
CA ARG A 53 -12.10 20.25 -27.15
C ARG A 53 -11.45 19.06 -26.46
N LEU A 54 -12.24 18.03 -26.18
CA LEU A 54 -11.80 16.86 -25.39
C LEU A 54 -10.72 16.02 -26.12
N ASP A 55 -10.70 16.09 -27.45
CA ASP A 55 -9.65 15.52 -28.33
C ASP A 55 -8.27 16.20 -28.18
N GLN A 56 -8.21 17.34 -27.50
CA GLN A 56 -6.96 18.02 -27.16
C GLN A 56 -6.37 17.51 -25.83
N LEU A 57 -7.18 16.86 -24.99
CA LEU A 57 -6.79 16.35 -23.67
C LEU A 57 -6.07 15.00 -23.79
N THR A 58 -4.87 15.05 -24.38
CA THR A 58 -3.99 13.88 -24.59
C THR A 58 -2.60 14.16 -24.01
N GLU A 59 -1.91 13.10 -23.55
CA GLU A 59 -0.58 13.18 -22.94
C GLU A 59 0.42 13.99 -23.80
N VAL A 60 0.45 13.75 -25.11
CA VAL A 60 1.36 14.40 -26.06
C VAL A 60 1.08 15.89 -26.18
N LYS A 61 -0.19 16.30 -26.37
CA LYS A 61 -0.56 17.72 -26.47
C LYS A 61 -0.31 18.47 -25.16
N ILE A 62 -0.58 17.83 -24.03
CA ILE A 62 -0.27 18.39 -22.71
C ILE A 62 1.25 18.55 -22.53
N ALA A 63 2.06 17.59 -22.97
CA ALA A 63 3.51 17.71 -22.94
C ALA A 63 4.04 18.88 -23.79
N VAL A 64 3.49 19.08 -24.99
CA VAL A 64 3.86 20.20 -25.88
C VAL A 64 3.35 21.54 -25.35
N GLU A 65 2.04 21.70 -25.15
CA GLU A 65 1.40 23.00 -24.89
C GLU A 65 1.54 23.48 -23.43
N VAL A 66 1.54 22.56 -22.44
CA VAL A 66 1.67 22.92 -21.01
C VAL A 66 3.14 22.90 -20.58
N PHE A 67 3.91 21.89 -21.00
CA PHE A 67 5.28 21.65 -20.53
C PHE A 67 6.39 22.00 -21.54
N GLY A 68 6.04 22.50 -22.72
CA GLY A 68 7.00 23.03 -23.69
C GLY A 68 7.90 21.98 -24.32
N ARG A 69 7.44 20.72 -24.42
CA ARG A 69 8.17 19.66 -25.13
C ARG A 69 8.09 19.84 -26.66
N PRO A 70 9.10 19.37 -27.42
CA PRO A 70 9.03 19.37 -28.88
C PRO A 70 7.96 18.39 -29.38
N GLU A 71 7.46 18.60 -30.60
CA GLU A 71 6.45 17.72 -31.23
C GLU A 71 6.94 16.27 -31.41
N THR A 72 8.26 16.04 -31.39
CA THR A 72 8.90 14.71 -31.39
C THR A 72 8.91 14.02 -30.01
N PHE A 73 7.97 14.37 -29.12
CA PHE A 73 7.87 13.85 -27.76
C PHE A 73 7.47 12.36 -27.75
N ASP A 74 8.33 11.51 -27.18
CA ASP A 74 8.03 10.10 -26.90
C ASP A 74 7.51 9.93 -25.47
N ARG A 75 6.21 9.62 -25.36
CA ARG A 75 5.51 9.33 -24.11
C ARG A 75 6.12 8.18 -23.29
N ASN A 76 6.86 7.27 -23.94
CA ASN A 76 7.50 6.14 -23.27
C ASN A 76 8.78 6.54 -22.54
N GLN A 77 9.42 7.63 -22.95
CA GLN A 77 10.71 8.10 -22.41
C GLN A 77 10.55 9.27 -21.43
N ASP A 78 9.51 10.10 -21.58
CA ASP A 78 9.22 11.21 -20.67
C ASP A 78 7.77 11.17 -20.18
N ALA A 79 7.58 10.81 -18.91
CA ALA A 79 6.28 10.69 -18.26
C ALA A 79 5.76 12.01 -17.66
N ILE A 80 6.35 13.18 -17.95
CA ILE A 80 6.00 14.47 -17.34
C ILE A 80 4.48 14.75 -17.27
N ALA A 81 3.75 14.45 -18.35
CA ALA A 81 2.30 14.66 -18.42
C ALA A 81 1.48 13.60 -17.66
N ARG A 82 2.01 12.40 -17.40
CA ARG A 82 1.40 11.41 -16.49
C ARG A 82 1.67 11.77 -15.03
N VAL A 83 2.90 12.16 -14.71
CA VAL A 83 3.35 12.55 -13.35
C VAL A 83 2.61 13.77 -12.84
N GLU A 84 2.57 14.88 -13.59
CA GLU A 84 1.87 16.09 -13.14
C GLU A 84 0.35 15.90 -13.06
N ALA A 85 -0.24 15.05 -13.92
CA ALA A 85 -1.64 14.68 -13.78
C ALA A 85 -1.90 13.78 -12.56
N HIS A 86 -0.97 12.90 -12.16
CA HIS A 86 -1.07 12.16 -10.91
C HIS A 86 -1.04 13.10 -9.69
N ARG A 87 -0.11 14.07 -9.67
CA ARG A 87 -0.01 15.10 -8.64
C ARG A 87 -1.28 15.96 -8.56
N LEU A 88 -1.83 16.37 -9.71
CA LEU A 88 -3.10 17.10 -9.79
C LEU A 88 -4.28 16.27 -9.24
N ARG A 89 -4.42 15.00 -9.64
CA ARG A 89 -5.44 14.07 -9.07
C ARG A 89 -5.34 13.97 -7.56
N LYS A 90 -4.12 13.84 -7.03
CA LYS A 90 -3.87 13.72 -5.59
C LYS A 90 -4.22 15.02 -4.85
N LYS A 91 -3.87 16.19 -5.39
CA LYS A 91 -4.21 17.48 -4.77
C LYS A 91 -5.71 17.80 -4.85
N LEU A 92 -6.40 17.47 -5.95
CA LEU A 92 -7.86 17.54 -6.05
C LEU A 92 -8.52 16.72 -4.95
N ARG A 93 -8.10 15.45 -4.78
CA ARG A 93 -8.61 14.58 -3.70
C ARG A 93 -8.39 15.21 -2.32
N GLN A 94 -7.17 15.66 -2.02
CA GLN A 94 -6.85 16.30 -0.74
C GLN A 94 -7.69 17.56 -0.50
N TYR A 95 -7.90 18.40 -1.52
CA TYR A 95 -8.72 19.61 -1.41
C TYR A 95 -10.16 19.28 -0.99
N TYR A 96 -10.78 18.27 -1.62
CA TYR A 96 -12.14 17.80 -1.26
C TYR A 96 -12.20 16.96 0.02
N GLU A 97 -11.06 16.64 0.64
CA GLU A 97 -10.97 16.05 1.98
C GLU A 97 -10.81 17.12 3.08
N THR A 98 -10.27 18.30 2.76
CA THR A 98 -10.01 19.40 3.70
C THR A 98 -10.87 20.65 3.46
N GLU A 99 -10.49 21.48 2.50
CA GLU A 99 -10.99 22.84 2.29
C GLU A 99 -12.30 22.83 1.48
N GLY A 100 -12.33 22.10 0.37
CA GLY A 100 -13.51 21.88 -0.47
C GLY A 100 -14.48 20.82 0.09
N LYS A 101 -14.28 20.33 1.32
CA LYS A 101 -15.05 19.22 1.92
C LYS A 101 -16.57 19.42 1.92
N TYR A 102 -17.03 20.68 1.98
CA TYR A 102 -18.45 21.04 2.01
C TYR A 102 -18.93 21.73 0.72
N HIS A 103 -18.18 21.61 -0.37
CA HIS A 103 -18.59 22.13 -1.68
C HIS A 103 -19.67 21.23 -2.30
N GLU A 104 -20.69 21.86 -2.87
CA GLU A 104 -21.81 21.18 -3.56
C GLU A 104 -21.34 20.46 -4.84
N LEU A 105 -20.21 20.89 -5.41
CA LEU A 105 -19.64 20.39 -6.65
C LEU A 105 -18.19 19.97 -6.44
N ARG A 106 -17.82 18.82 -6.99
CA ARG A 106 -16.49 18.22 -6.87
C ARG A 106 -15.92 17.92 -8.25
N ILE A 107 -14.66 18.30 -8.46
CA ILE A 107 -13.90 18.02 -9.68
C ILE A 107 -13.00 16.81 -9.45
N ASP A 108 -13.27 15.72 -10.16
CA ASP A 108 -12.40 14.54 -10.21
C ASP A 108 -11.76 14.41 -11.61
N LEU A 109 -10.53 13.90 -11.66
CA LEU A 109 -9.81 13.62 -12.90
C LEU A 109 -9.49 12.11 -12.92
N PRO A 110 -10.19 11.28 -13.73
CA PRO A 110 -10.05 9.83 -13.65
C PRO A 110 -8.61 9.34 -13.95
N PRO A 111 -8.18 8.18 -13.41
CA PRO A 111 -6.98 7.50 -13.86
C PRO A 111 -7.04 7.26 -15.39
N GLY A 112 -5.88 7.28 -16.06
CA GLY A 112 -5.79 7.14 -17.53
C GLY A 112 -6.35 8.32 -18.36
N SER A 113 -7.33 9.06 -17.85
CA SER A 113 -8.00 10.17 -18.55
C SER A 113 -7.49 11.55 -18.16
N TYR A 114 -7.45 12.46 -19.12
CA TYR A 114 -7.21 13.90 -18.90
C TYR A 114 -8.50 14.74 -18.94
N VAL A 115 -9.66 14.11 -19.15
CA VAL A 115 -10.98 14.78 -19.12
C VAL A 115 -11.46 14.91 -17.68
N PRO A 116 -11.81 16.12 -17.19
CA PRO A 116 -12.33 16.32 -15.85
C PRO A 116 -13.81 15.89 -15.78
N VAL A 117 -14.23 15.42 -14.61
CA VAL A 117 -15.61 15.02 -14.32
C VAL A 117 -16.12 15.82 -13.12
N PHE A 118 -17.18 16.57 -13.34
CA PHE A 118 -17.85 17.37 -12.32
C PHE A 118 -18.97 16.54 -11.68
N ARG A 119 -18.90 16.30 -10.38
CA ARG A 119 -19.88 15.51 -9.60
C ARG A 119 -20.54 16.39 -8.54
N ARG A 120 -21.87 16.41 -8.52
CA ARG A 120 -22.63 17.08 -7.44
C ARG A 120 -22.65 16.18 -6.20
N VAL A 121 -22.48 16.74 -5.01
CA VAL A 121 -22.42 16.01 -3.75
C VAL A 121 -23.43 16.62 -2.78
N ASP A 122 -24.51 15.88 -2.50
CA ASP A 122 -25.53 16.33 -1.54
C ASP A 122 -24.97 16.28 -0.11
N ALA A 123 -24.87 17.46 0.51
CA ALA A 123 -24.26 17.67 1.82
C ALA A 123 -25.11 17.09 2.97
N THR A 124 -25.10 15.76 3.10
CA THR A 124 -25.81 15.04 4.15
C THR A 124 -25.18 15.34 5.51
N LEU A 125 -25.90 16.08 6.35
CA LEU A 125 -25.50 16.35 7.73
C LEU A 125 -25.38 15.05 8.54
N PRO A 126 -24.39 14.93 9.45
CA PRO A 126 -24.15 13.69 10.18
C PRO A 126 -25.33 13.35 11.10
N GLN A 127 -25.89 12.15 10.92
CA GLN A 127 -26.93 11.62 11.80
C GLN A 127 -26.31 11.20 13.15
N SER A 128 -26.85 11.74 14.24
CA SER A 128 -26.61 11.20 15.59
C SER A 128 -27.15 9.77 15.70
N PRO A 129 -26.53 8.87 16.48
CA PRO A 129 -26.92 7.47 16.54
C PRO A 129 -28.34 7.30 17.11
N SER A 130 -29.26 6.82 16.28
CA SER A 130 -30.63 6.47 16.68
C SER A 130 -30.65 5.16 17.46
N SER A 131 -31.22 5.18 18.66
CA SER A 131 -31.44 4.00 19.50
C SER A 131 -32.49 3.04 18.90
N THR A 132 -32.24 1.74 19.04
CA THR A 132 -33.21 0.64 18.82
C THR A 132 -34.39 0.66 19.82
N PRO A 133 -35.51 -0.07 19.57
CA PRO A 133 -36.86 0.46 19.85
C PRO A 133 -37.52 0.02 21.17
N ASP A 134 -38.76 0.51 21.34
CA ASP A 134 -39.71 0.26 22.43
C ASP A 134 -39.76 -1.15 23.02
N HIS A 135 -39.88 -1.20 24.35
CA HIS A 135 -40.81 -2.11 25.03
C HIS A 135 -41.55 -1.33 26.13
N ALA A 136 -42.89 -1.39 26.12
CA ALA A 136 -43.75 -0.52 26.93
C ALA A 136 -44.15 -1.13 28.29
N SER A 137 -44.40 -0.29 29.30
CA SER A 137 -45.62 -0.31 30.16
C SER A 137 -45.64 0.72 31.31
N ALA A 138 -46.86 1.17 31.65
CA ALA A 138 -47.33 1.74 32.94
C ALA A 138 -46.80 3.10 33.48
N SER A 139 -47.63 4.15 33.35
CA SER A 139 -48.42 4.80 34.44
C SER A 139 -47.89 4.73 35.91
N VAL A 140 -47.99 5.76 36.79
CA VAL A 140 -48.87 6.97 36.80
C VAL A 140 -48.45 8.05 37.87
N VAL A 141 -48.54 9.35 37.52
CA VAL A 141 -48.93 10.56 38.34
C VAL A 141 -48.11 11.07 39.58
N THR A 142 -47.60 12.33 39.46
CA THR A 142 -47.51 13.45 40.48
C THR A 142 -46.60 13.26 41.73
N GLU A 143 -45.81 14.23 42.24
CA GLU A 143 -46.13 15.63 42.65
C GLU A 143 -45.01 16.68 42.43
N VAL A 144 -45.19 17.91 42.96
CA VAL A 144 -44.64 19.20 42.49
C VAL A 144 -43.79 19.92 43.57
N LEU A 145 -42.75 20.68 43.17
CA LEU A 145 -42.48 22.08 43.60
C LEU A 145 -41.24 22.71 42.90
N PRO A 146 -41.29 23.98 42.44
CA PRO A 146 -40.16 24.67 41.78
C PRO A 146 -39.58 25.87 42.59
N ILE A 147 -38.32 26.26 42.31
CA ILE A 147 -37.74 27.58 42.67
C ILE A 147 -36.84 28.06 41.51
N GLU A 148 -36.78 29.38 41.29
CA GLU A 148 -36.17 30.06 40.13
C GLU A 148 -34.71 30.53 40.33
N LEU A 149 -34.13 31.13 39.27
CA LEU A 149 -32.78 31.70 39.18
C LEU A 149 -32.63 33.06 39.91
N PRO A 150 -31.40 33.58 40.02
CA PRO A 150 -31.20 34.94 39.50
C PRO A 150 -29.93 35.17 38.64
N VAL A 151 -29.87 36.37 38.05
CA VAL A 151 -29.09 36.79 36.87
C VAL A 151 -27.75 37.48 37.20
N ALA A 152 -26.77 37.30 36.30
CA ALA A 152 -25.62 38.12 35.85
C ALA A 152 -25.16 39.40 36.65
N VAL A 153 -23.85 39.62 36.96
CA VAL A 153 -22.76 40.27 36.13
C VAL A 153 -22.81 41.82 36.14
N PRO A 154 -21.70 42.62 35.97
CA PRO A 154 -20.27 42.34 35.70
C PRO A 154 -19.36 42.65 36.93
N ILE A 155 -18.07 43.06 36.95
CA ILE A 155 -17.01 43.61 36.03
C ILE A 155 -15.61 43.27 36.66
N LEU A 156 -14.38 43.45 36.12
CA LEU A 156 -13.78 44.04 34.89
C LEU A 156 -12.43 43.30 34.56
N ALA A 157 -11.59 43.85 33.67
CA ALA A 157 -10.33 43.29 33.12
C ALA A 157 -9.08 43.38 34.02
N THR A 158 -8.06 42.53 33.76
CA THR A 158 -6.70 42.92 33.27
C THR A 158 -5.74 41.72 33.09
N GLY A 159 -4.78 41.83 32.16
CA GLY A 159 -3.47 41.15 32.22
C GLY A 159 -3.30 39.76 31.55
N PRO A 160 -2.30 39.57 30.65
CA PRO A 160 -1.86 38.25 30.19
C PRO A 160 -0.78 37.64 31.12
N PRO A 161 -0.68 36.30 31.24
CA PRO A 161 0.30 35.65 32.11
C PRO A 161 1.73 35.67 31.52
N ALA A 162 2.68 36.22 32.28
CA ALA A 162 4.11 36.22 31.94
C ALA A 162 4.82 34.94 32.43
N ARG A 163 5.96 34.60 31.80
CA ARG A 163 6.84 33.50 32.24
C ARG A 163 7.64 33.91 33.49
N HIS A 164 7.78 33.01 34.47
CA HIS A 164 8.73 33.16 35.58
C HIS A 164 9.54 31.86 35.85
N PRO A 165 10.74 31.95 36.47
CA PRO A 165 11.75 30.88 36.47
C PRO A 165 11.83 30.06 37.79
N PHE A 166 12.79 29.10 37.81
CA PHE A 166 13.34 28.30 38.92
C PHE A 166 13.07 28.83 40.35
N ARG A 167 12.85 27.97 41.37
CA ARG A 167 13.89 27.08 41.95
C ARG A 167 13.31 26.02 42.93
N ASN A 168 14.21 25.17 43.45
CA ASN A 168 14.07 24.12 44.49
C ASN A 168 13.53 22.79 43.92
N TRP A 169 14.31 21.72 43.71
CA TRP A 169 15.38 21.08 44.51
C TRP A 169 14.87 20.53 45.84
N TYR A 170 14.44 19.25 45.86
CA TYR A 170 14.53 18.36 47.05
C TYR A 170 14.40 16.84 46.75
N VAL A 171 13.96 16.42 45.55
CA VAL A 171 13.69 14.99 45.25
C VAL A 171 14.94 14.16 44.93
N ALA A 172 16.09 14.80 44.62
CA ALA A 172 17.27 14.12 44.05
C ALA A 172 18.11 13.28 45.05
N THR A 173 17.92 13.43 46.37
CA THR A 173 18.78 12.78 47.38
C THR A 173 18.33 11.37 47.78
N GLY A 174 17.07 10.98 47.54
CA GLY A 174 16.54 9.67 47.94
C GLY A 174 16.97 8.49 47.05
N PHE A 175 17.21 8.72 45.76
CA PHE A 175 17.53 7.64 44.81
C PHE A 175 18.99 7.19 44.86
N LEU A 176 19.92 8.07 45.24
CA LEU A 176 21.36 7.77 45.20
C LEU A 176 21.79 6.78 46.29
N THR A 177 21.18 6.84 47.47
CA THR A 177 21.49 5.96 48.60
C THR A 177 21.08 4.51 48.35
N ILE A 178 19.91 4.30 47.73
CA ILE A 178 19.39 2.97 47.38
C ILE A 178 20.34 2.25 46.40
N LEU A 179 20.83 2.95 45.38
CA LEU A 179 21.77 2.40 44.40
C LEU A 179 23.13 2.01 45.01
N VAL A 180 23.64 2.81 45.97
CA VAL A 180 24.88 2.49 46.69
C VAL A 180 24.71 1.25 47.58
N VAL A 181 23.58 1.09 48.25
CA VAL A 181 23.32 -0.10 49.08
C VAL A 181 23.21 -1.36 48.22
N LEU A 182 22.51 -1.31 47.08
CA LEU A 182 22.46 -2.45 46.15
C LEU A 182 23.84 -2.83 45.60
N SER A 183 24.68 -1.87 45.22
CA SER A 183 26.00 -2.15 44.65
C SER A 183 26.95 -2.80 45.67
N LEU A 184 26.92 -2.36 46.93
CA LEU A 184 27.69 -2.95 48.02
C LEU A 184 27.25 -4.39 48.33
N LEU A 185 25.94 -4.67 48.31
CA LEU A 185 25.41 -6.03 48.49
C LEU A 185 25.87 -6.96 47.35
N LEU A 186 25.83 -6.50 46.10
CA LEU A 186 26.26 -7.30 44.95
C LEU A 186 27.76 -7.66 45.01
N ILE A 187 28.61 -6.69 45.38
CA ILE A 187 30.06 -6.89 45.55
C ILE A 187 30.36 -7.89 46.70
N SER A 188 29.52 -7.94 47.74
CA SER A 188 29.67 -8.89 48.85
C SER A 188 29.43 -10.35 48.43
N SER A 189 28.54 -10.59 47.46
CA SER A 189 28.18 -11.93 46.98
C SER A 189 29.29 -12.57 46.15
N VAL A 190 29.93 -11.80 45.25
CA VAL A 190 31.00 -12.30 44.36
C VAL A 190 32.27 -12.71 45.11
N ARG A 191 32.43 -12.27 46.37
CA ARG A 191 33.64 -12.54 47.18
C ARG A 191 33.58 -13.82 48.03
N LYS A 192 32.53 -14.64 47.88
CA LYS A 192 32.39 -15.96 48.54
C LYS A 192 31.90 -17.04 47.57
N ASN A 193 32.82 -17.63 46.82
CA ASN A 193 32.92 -19.08 46.59
C ASN A 193 34.22 -19.39 45.81
N GLY A 194 34.97 -20.39 46.26
CA GLY A 194 36.23 -20.79 45.65
C GLY A 194 36.24 -22.27 45.24
N SER A 195 36.91 -22.55 44.11
CA SER A 195 37.53 -23.83 43.75
C SER A 195 36.76 -25.15 44.02
N VAL A 196 36.23 -25.78 42.97
CA VAL A 196 36.03 -27.24 42.92
C VAL A 196 36.40 -27.79 41.53
N SER A 197 37.40 -28.69 41.53
CA SER A 197 37.73 -29.82 40.61
C SER A 197 37.50 -29.77 39.08
N ALA A 198 38.11 -30.73 38.37
CA ALA A 198 38.05 -30.86 36.90
C ALA A 198 37.78 -32.29 36.42
N GLY A 199 37.05 -32.40 35.30
CA GLY A 199 36.89 -33.62 34.48
C GLY A 199 35.71 -34.55 34.86
N PRO A 200 35.36 -35.52 33.99
CA PRO A 200 35.98 -35.86 32.70
C PRO A 200 35.09 -35.54 31.46
N ALA A 201 35.63 -35.85 30.28
CA ALA A 201 35.11 -35.58 28.94
C ALA A 201 33.62 -35.90 28.69
N SER A 202 32.91 -34.94 28.10
CA SER A 202 31.74 -35.18 27.25
C SER A 202 32.16 -35.43 25.79
N ALA A 203 31.32 -36.13 25.02
CA ALA A 203 31.62 -36.62 23.67
C ALA A 203 31.96 -35.51 22.67
N PRO A 204 32.74 -35.81 21.60
CA PRO A 204 33.01 -34.83 20.54
C PRO A 204 31.70 -34.34 19.91
N LEU A 205 31.54 -33.02 19.86
CA LEU A 205 30.51 -32.38 19.04
C LEU A 205 30.70 -32.84 17.59
N SER A 206 29.69 -33.51 17.03
CA SER A 206 29.65 -33.82 15.61
C SER A 206 29.87 -32.54 14.82
N THR A 207 30.84 -32.56 13.90
CA THR A 207 31.24 -31.40 13.12
C THR A 207 30.07 -30.90 12.28
N LEU A 208 29.46 -29.78 12.70
CA LEU A 208 28.53 -29.04 11.86
C LEU A 208 29.27 -28.65 10.57
N PRO A 209 28.82 -29.10 9.38
CA PRO A 209 29.47 -28.74 8.13
C PRO A 209 29.38 -27.23 7.91
N SER A 210 30.46 -26.64 7.44
CA SER A 210 30.54 -25.20 7.17
C SER A 210 29.58 -24.77 6.04
N PRO A 211 29.13 -23.49 6.03
CA PRO A 211 27.81 -23.17 5.51
C PRO A 211 27.76 -22.96 3.99
N LEU A 212 27.37 -24.02 3.27
CA LEU A 212 26.71 -23.86 1.98
C LEU A 212 25.29 -23.31 2.20
N GLY A 213 25.17 -21.98 2.15
CA GLY A 213 23.90 -21.24 2.26
C GLY A 213 23.01 -21.36 1.02
N VAL A 214 22.85 -22.58 0.50
CA VAL A 214 22.01 -22.93 -0.64
C VAL A 214 20.81 -23.69 -0.08
N ALA A 215 19.61 -23.14 -0.22
CA ALA A 215 18.40 -23.82 0.24
C ALA A 215 18.18 -25.12 -0.56
N PRO A 216 17.47 -26.13 0.00
CA PRO A 216 17.00 -27.26 -0.78
C PRO A 216 16.30 -26.77 -2.06
N GLY A 217 16.70 -27.31 -3.22
CA GLY A 217 16.26 -26.82 -4.54
C GLY A 217 17.21 -25.86 -5.25
N GLY A 218 18.21 -25.27 -4.57
CA GLY A 218 19.26 -24.47 -5.22
C GLY A 218 19.07 -22.94 -5.17
N ALA A 219 18.06 -22.46 -4.45
CA ALA A 219 17.80 -21.02 -4.29
C ALA A 219 18.72 -20.35 -3.27
N VAL A 220 19.01 -19.07 -3.51
CA VAL A 220 19.79 -18.18 -2.64
C VAL A 220 18.88 -17.04 -2.20
N ARG A 221 18.71 -16.85 -0.88
CA ARG A 221 17.88 -15.80 -0.28
C ARG A 221 18.62 -15.14 0.87
N PHE A 222 18.68 -13.81 0.91
CA PHE A 222 19.29 -13.08 2.02
C PHE A 222 18.69 -11.71 2.27
N LEU A 223 18.74 -11.30 3.54
CA LEU A 223 18.24 -10.02 4.05
C LEU A 223 19.37 -8.99 4.06
N CYS A 224 19.18 -7.90 3.35
CA CYS A 224 20.20 -6.88 3.13
C CYS A 224 20.30 -5.97 4.36
N GLY A 225 21.53 -5.73 4.83
CA GLY A 225 21.80 -5.08 6.12
C GLY A 225 21.58 -5.96 7.36
N TYR A 226 21.13 -7.21 7.24
CA TYR A 226 20.86 -8.09 8.38
C TYR A 226 22.06 -8.96 8.77
N THR A 227 22.28 -9.15 10.08
CA THR A 227 23.42 -9.92 10.63
C THR A 227 23.02 -10.99 11.65
N GLY A 228 21.72 -11.25 11.81
CA GLY A 228 21.19 -12.20 12.79
C GLY A 228 21.10 -13.66 12.30
N PRO A 229 20.45 -14.55 13.08
CA PRO A 229 20.19 -15.93 12.67
C PRO A 229 19.22 -15.98 11.47
N PRO A 230 19.27 -17.02 10.61
CA PRO A 230 18.38 -17.12 9.46
C PRO A 230 16.90 -17.00 9.84
N HIS A 231 16.15 -16.21 9.07
CA HIS A 231 14.72 -16.06 9.18
C HIS A 231 14.01 -17.16 8.38
N ILE A 232 12.82 -17.57 8.83
CA ILE A 232 11.96 -18.52 8.12
C ILE A 232 10.72 -17.74 7.71
N GLY A 233 10.59 -17.50 6.41
CA GLY A 233 9.44 -16.82 5.82
C GLY A 233 8.18 -17.68 5.88
N ARG A 234 7.02 -17.07 5.62
CA ARG A 234 5.71 -17.74 5.76
C ARG A 234 5.44 -18.87 4.74
N LEU A 235 6.32 -19.06 3.76
CA LEU A 235 6.33 -20.21 2.85
C LEU A 235 7.21 -21.37 3.35
N GLY A 236 7.81 -21.26 4.53
CA GLY A 236 8.85 -22.17 5.02
C GLY A 236 10.23 -21.93 4.38
N ASP A 237 10.36 -20.83 3.64
CA ASP A 237 11.56 -20.45 2.90
C ASP A 237 12.59 -19.77 3.82
N VAL A 238 13.85 -20.24 3.74
CA VAL A 238 14.91 -19.78 4.65
C VAL A 238 15.68 -18.61 4.06
N TRP A 239 15.69 -17.49 4.79
CA TRP A 239 16.39 -16.25 4.45
C TRP A 239 17.66 -16.11 5.30
N GLY A 240 18.82 -16.03 4.65
CA GLY A 240 20.10 -15.81 5.33
C GLY A 240 20.34 -14.37 5.77
N PRO A 241 21.31 -14.12 6.68
CA PRO A 241 21.89 -12.80 6.85
C PRO A 241 22.66 -12.34 5.60
N ASP A 242 22.93 -11.05 5.54
CA ASP A 242 23.54 -10.35 4.42
C ASP A 242 24.93 -10.90 4.05
N LYS A 243 25.15 -11.17 2.77
CA LYS A 243 26.32 -11.88 2.22
C LYS A 243 26.64 -11.40 0.82
N TYR A 244 27.86 -11.69 0.35
CA TYR A 244 28.30 -11.42 -1.03
C TYR A 244 28.39 -9.93 -1.40
N PHE A 245 28.18 -9.01 -0.47
CA PHE A 245 28.25 -7.57 -0.72
C PHE A 245 29.68 -7.02 -0.72
N THR A 246 29.91 -6.00 -1.54
CA THR A 246 31.06 -5.08 -1.43
C THR A 246 30.55 -3.65 -1.38
N GLY A 247 31.01 -2.86 -0.40
CA GLY A 247 30.54 -1.48 -0.17
C GLY A 247 29.22 -1.41 0.62
N GLY A 248 28.73 -0.18 0.82
CA GLY A 248 27.48 0.13 1.55
C GLY A 248 27.54 -0.09 3.07
N GLY A 249 26.57 0.51 3.76
CA GLY A 249 26.30 0.31 5.18
C GLY A 249 24.99 -0.45 5.42
N ALA A 250 24.76 -0.86 6.65
CA ALA A 250 23.49 -1.43 7.10
C ALA A 250 22.65 -0.38 7.85
N TRP A 251 21.35 -0.32 7.56
CA TRP A 251 20.36 0.50 8.26
C TRP A 251 19.24 -0.40 8.81
N PHE A 252 18.58 0.06 9.88
CA PHE A 252 17.50 -0.66 10.55
C PHE A 252 16.25 0.21 10.68
N THR A 253 15.16 -0.23 10.05
CA THR A 253 13.84 0.40 10.04
C THR A 253 13.22 0.28 11.44
N ARG A 254 13.44 1.28 12.30
CA ARG A 254 13.14 1.14 13.74
C ARG A 254 11.67 0.83 14.07
N ARG A 255 10.69 1.40 13.36
CA ARG A 255 9.23 1.16 13.53
C ARG A 255 8.43 1.49 12.27
N GLY A 256 7.30 0.80 12.10
CA GLY A 256 6.23 1.14 11.16
C GLY A 256 5.45 -0.10 10.70
N PHE A 257 4.17 0.06 10.39
CA PHE A 257 3.45 -0.91 9.55
C PHE A 257 3.93 -0.75 8.10
N ILE A 258 4.04 -1.86 7.37
CA ILE A 258 4.45 -1.89 5.97
C ILE A 258 3.30 -2.51 5.17
N ARG A 259 2.73 -1.72 4.26
CA ARG A 259 1.64 -2.13 3.37
C ARG A 259 2.18 -3.06 2.27
N ARG A 260 1.31 -3.83 1.61
CA ARG A 260 1.68 -4.87 0.61
C ARG A 260 2.60 -6.01 1.11
N ALA A 261 3.03 -6.04 2.38
CA ALA A 261 3.88 -7.09 2.95
C ALA A 261 3.19 -7.91 4.07
N ASN A 262 3.02 -9.20 3.83
CA ASN A 262 2.61 -10.18 4.83
C ASN A 262 3.77 -10.63 5.73
N ASP A 263 4.99 -10.66 5.18
CA ASP A 263 6.22 -10.81 5.95
C ASP A 263 6.98 -9.47 6.04
N PRO A 264 6.70 -8.63 7.06
CA PRO A 264 7.42 -7.38 7.27
C PRO A 264 8.86 -7.60 7.74
N PHE A 265 9.30 -8.82 8.07
CA PHE A 265 10.68 -9.09 8.49
C PHE A 265 11.67 -8.85 7.35
N LEU A 266 11.26 -9.17 6.11
CA LEU A 266 12.05 -8.93 4.88
C LEU A 266 12.46 -7.46 4.69
N PHE A 267 11.78 -6.54 5.39
CA PHE A 267 11.88 -5.09 5.23
C PHE A 267 12.38 -4.36 6.50
N GLN A 268 12.78 -5.09 7.56
CA GLN A 268 13.29 -4.49 8.80
C GLN A 268 14.71 -3.93 8.67
N THR A 269 15.52 -4.49 7.78
CA THR A 269 16.87 -4.01 7.47
C THR A 269 16.97 -3.55 6.03
N THR A 270 17.95 -2.69 5.78
CA THR A 270 18.26 -2.15 4.47
C THR A 270 19.78 -2.10 4.31
N ARG A 271 20.33 -2.52 3.16
CA ARG A 271 21.68 -2.09 2.75
C ARG A 271 21.56 -0.74 2.04
N THR A 272 22.37 0.23 2.45
CA THR A 272 22.30 1.63 1.99
C THR A 272 23.65 2.18 1.55
N GLY A 273 23.64 3.16 0.65
CA GLY A 273 24.84 3.80 0.08
C GLY A 273 25.23 3.18 -1.26
N GLU A 274 26.48 3.31 -1.68
CA GLU A 274 26.96 2.66 -2.91
C GLU A 274 27.52 1.27 -2.60
N PHE A 275 27.00 0.25 -3.29
CA PHE A 275 27.36 -1.15 -3.06
C PHE A 275 27.14 -2.03 -4.29
N SER A 276 27.69 -3.23 -4.22
CA SER A 276 27.51 -4.31 -5.18
C SER A 276 27.32 -5.64 -4.46
N TYR A 277 26.77 -6.63 -5.17
CA TYR A 277 26.62 -8.01 -4.73
C TYR A 277 27.17 -8.95 -5.81
N ASP A 278 28.07 -9.84 -5.41
CA ASP A 278 28.74 -10.84 -6.26
C ASP A 278 28.21 -12.24 -5.90
N ILE A 279 26.98 -12.57 -6.30
CA ILE A 279 26.23 -13.71 -5.75
C ILE A 279 26.60 -15.01 -6.47
N PRO A 280 27.27 -15.99 -5.84
CA PRO A 280 27.64 -17.24 -6.46
C PRO A 280 26.43 -18.16 -6.60
N VAL A 281 26.17 -18.64 -7.82
CA VAL A 281 25.06 -19.56 -8.13
C VAL A 281 25.54 -20.71 -9.02
N ARG A 282 24.68 -21.69 -9.30
CA ARG A 282 25.01 -22.75 -10.26
C ARG A 282 24.70 -22.25 -11.68
N PRO A 283 25.32 -22.80 -12.73
CA PRO A 283 24.88 -22.55 -14.10
C PRO A 283 23.41 -22.97 -14.27
N GLY A 284 22.57 -22.04 -14.73
CA GLY A 284 21.12 -22.21 -14.86
C GLY A 284 20.44 -20.88 -15.17
N ALA A 285 19.12 -20.91 -15.34
CA ALA A 285 18.26 -19.72 -15.32
C ALA A 285 17.66 -19.53 -13.93
N TYR A 286 17.44 -18.28 -13.56
CA TYR A 286 16.94 -17.84 -12.27
C TYR A 286 15.91 -16.72 -12.46
N GLU A 287 14.94 -16.66 -11.56
CA GLU A 287 14.24 -15.43 -11.23
C GLU A 287 15.01 -14.66 -10.17
N LEU A 288 15.24 -13.38 -10.45
CA LEU A 288 15.74 -12.39 -9.50
C LEU A 288 14.56 -11.63 -8.92
N HIS A 289 14.45 -11.64 -7.59
CA HIS A 289 13.52 -10.80 -6.83
C HIS A 289 14.32 -9.78 -6.04
N LEU A 290 14.03 -8.49 -6.26
CA LEU A 290 14.59 -7.37 -5.51
C LEU A 290 13.50 -6.75 -4.64
N TYR A 291 13.70 -6.70 -3.33
CA TYR A 291 12.72 -6.20 -2.36
C TYR A 291 13.11 -4.83 -1.83
N PHE A 292 12.17 -3.89 -1.81
CA PHE A 292 12.37 -2.51 -1.40
C PHE A 292 11.25 -2.00 -0.50
N VAL A 293 11.56 -1.04 0.39
CA VAL A 293 10.58 -0.14 1.01
C VAL A 293 11.24 1.20 1.30
N GLU A 294 10.58 2.30 0.95
CA GLU A 294 10.98 3.61 1.46
C GLU A 294 10.38 3.83 2.86
N THR A 295 11.22 4.20 3.82
CA THR A 295 10.83 4.36 5.25
C THR A 295 11.39 5.63 5.90
N GLU A 296 12.24 6.37 5.18
CA GLU A 296 12.89 7.62 5.57
C GLU A 296 12.25 8.81 4.86
N TYR A 297 11.99 8.71 3.55
CA TYR A 297 11.39 9.79 2.74
C TYR A 297 9.91 9.60 2.45
N GLY A 298 9.20 10.70 2.20
CA GLY A 298 7.77 10.73 1.87
C GLY A 298 7.05 11.94 2.47
N GLU A 299 5.78 12.11 2.11
CA GLU A 299 5.00 13.33 2.41
C GLU A 299 4.93 13.71 3.91
N GLU A 300 4.90 12.71 4.81
CA GLU A 300 4.86 12.90 6.26
C GLU A 300 6.25 12.89 6.93
N MET A 301 7.31 12.57 6.19
CA MET A 301 8.66 12.29 6.73
C MET A 301 9.75 13.21 6.15
N GLY A 302 9.45 13.93 5.07
CA GLY A 302 10.37 14.80 4.34
C GLY A 302 10.76 14.20 2.99
N GLY A 303 10.98 15.07 2.00
CA GLY A 303 11.17 14.62 0.62
C GLY A 303 9.89 14.04 0.00
N GLY A 304 10.07 13.13 -0.94
CA GLY A 304 9.00 12.56 -1.79
C GLY A 304 9.61 11.95 -3.06
N GLU A 305 8.78 11.75 -4.09
CA GLU A 305 9.21 11.31 -5.43
C GLU A 305 10.51 12.00 -5.89
N ASN A 306 11.40 11.24 -6.53
CA ASN A 306 12.72 11.65 -7.01
C ASN A 306 13.70 12.13 -5.92
N THR A 307 13.41 12.00 -4.62
CA THR A 307 14.36 12.39 -3.54
C THR A 307 15.52 11.40 -3.42
N ARG A 308 15.21 10.10 -3.54
CA ARG A 308 16.16 8.98 -3.61
C ARG A 308 15.96 8.31 -4.97
N THR A 309 16.99 8.35 -5.81
CA THR A 309 17.03 7.64 -7.09
C THR A 309 18.36 6.90 -7.24
N MET A 310 18.28 5.67 -7.74
CA MET A 310 19.45 4.81 -7.91
C MET A 310 19.52 4.18 -9.30
N GLN A 311 20.72 4.07 -9.82
CA GLN A 311 21.02 3.23 -10.97
C GLN A 311 21.22 1.81 -10.43
N ILE A 312 20.57 0.82 -11.05
CA ILE A 312 20.72 -0.59 -10.71
C ILE A 312 21.25 -1.28 -11.96
N LEU A 313 22.34 -2.03 -11.82
CA LEU A 313 22.93 -2.82 -12.89
C LEU A 313 22.87 -4.30 -12.55
N LEU A 314 22.55 -5.13 -13.55
CA LEU A 314 22.57 -6.58 -13.52
C LEU A 314 23.58 -7.07 -14.56
N ASN A 315 24.58 -7.86 -14.13
CA ASN A 315 25.65 -8.38 -14.99
C ASN A 315 26.29 -7.29 -15.89
N ARG A 316 26.56 -6.12 -15.30
CA ARG A 316 27.11 -4.90 -15.94
C ARG A 316 26.19 -4.23 -16.97
N SER A 317 25.00 -4.78 -17.24
CA SER A 317 23.94 -4.11 -18.02
C SER A 317 23.08 -3.25 -17.09
N ILE A 318 22.59 -2.11 -17.56
CA ILE A 318 21.70 -1.24 -16.77
C ILE A 318 20.31 -1.89 -16.71
N LEU A 319 19.88 -2.25 -15.50
CA LEU A 319 18.54 -2.78 -15.21
C LEU A 319 17.55 -1.62 -14.99
N PHE A 320 18.00 -0.58 -14.27
CA PHE A 320 17.28 0.70 -14.14
C PHE A 320 18.26 1.86 -14.17
N GLN A 321 17.92 2.94 -14.89
CA GLN A 321 18.74 4.15 -14.91
C GLN A 321 18.56 5.04 -13.68
N SER A 322 17.33 5.19 -13.19
CA SER A 322 16.98 6.12 -12.10
C SER A 322 15.73 5.61 -11.36
N PHE A 323 15.86 4.45 -10.73
CA PHE A 323 14.79 3.79 -9.97
C PHE A 323 14.47 4.56 -8.69
N ASP A 324 13.18 4.84 -8.45
CA ASP A 324 12.65 5.52 -7.27
C ASP A 324 11.61 4.62 -6.58
N VAL A 325 11.98 4.11 -5.40
CA VAL A 325 11.12 3.24 -4.59
C VAL A 325 9.81 3.93 -4.19
N LEU A 326 9.78 5.27 -4.03
CA LEU A 326 8.54 5.97 -3.73
C LEU A 326 7.57 6.00 -4.91
N SER A 327 8.08 6.11 -6.13
CA SER A 327 7.26 6.13 -7.33
C SER A 327 6.77 4.72 -7.68
N ASP A 328 7.62 3.70 -7.55
CA ASP A 328 7.29 2.32 -7.91
C ASP A 328 6.34 1.65 -6.89
N ALA A 329 6.43 2.04 -5.62
CA ALA A 329 5.63 1.46 -4.52
C ALA A 329 4.26 2.15 -4.29
N ASP A 330 3.88 3.17 -5.05
CA ASP A 330 2.78 4.12 -4.76
C ASP A 330 2.96 4.95 -3.46
N GLY A 331 4.19 5.06 -2.94
CA GLY A 331 4.55 5.92 -1.81
C GLY A 331 5.24 5.23 -0.63
N PRO A 332 5.42 5.95 0.50
CA PRO A 332 6.24 5.48 1.62
C PRO A 332 5.58 4.32 2.36
N ARG A 333 6.40 3.46 2.98
CA ARG A 333 5.94 2.33 3.85
C ARG A 333 4.97 1.39 3.12
N ILE A 334 5.13 1.27 1.83
CA ILE A 334 4.53 0.22 0.99
C ILE A 334 5.71 -0.63 0.53
N ALA A 335 5.61 -1.95 0.74
CA ALA A 335 6.58 -2.88 0.21
C ALA A 335 6.47 -2.96 -1.30
N ASP A 336 7.63 -3.03 -1.93
CA ASP A 336 7.82 -3.16 -3.36
C ASP A 336 8.71 -4.37 -3.66
N GLU A 337 8.44 -5.01 -4.78
CA GLU A 337 9.14 -6.19 -5.26
C GLU A 337 9.24 -6.10 -6.78
N ARG A 338 10.46 -6.14 -7.32
CA ARG A 338 10.72 -6.22 -8.76
C ARG A 338 11.23 -7.62 -9.10
N VAL A 339 10.53 -8.29 -10.02
CA VAL A 339 10.84 -9.65 -10.49
C VAL A 339 11.35 -9.61 -11.92
N PHE A 340 12.39 -10.40 -12.20
CA PHE A 340 12.99 -10.53 -13.52
C PHE A 340 13.28 -12.01 -13.79
N LYS A 341 12.81 -12.54 -14.93
CA LYS A 341 13.14 -13.91 -15.36
C LYS A 341 14.42 -13.95 -16.20
N ASP A 342 14.86 -15.16 -16.56
CA ASP A 342 16.07 -15.41 -17.37
C ASP A 342 17.40 -14.84 -16.82
N VAL A 343 17.48 -14.54 -15.53
CA VAL A 343 18.75 -14.13 -14.92
C VAL A 343 19.70 -15.33 -14.89
N ARG A 344 20.94 -15.13 -15.33
CA ARG A 344 21.98 -16.18 -15.45
C ARG A 344 23.29 -15.68 -14.84
N PRO A 345 24.14 -16.56 -14.28
CA PRO A 345 25.48 -16.17 -13.90
C PRO A 345 26.33 -15.80 -15.12
N GLU A 346 27.26 -14.89 -14.91
CA GLU A 346 28.40 -14.61 -15.78
C GLU A 346 29.40 -15.80 -15.81
N PRO A 347 30.40 -15.79 -16.72
CA PRO A 347 31.39 -16.87 -16.83
C PRO A 347 32.26 -17.13 -15.59
N ASP A 348 32.21 -16.26 -14.57
CA ASP A 348 32.87 -16.47 -13.27
C ASP A 348 32.01 -17.27 -12.26
N GLY A 349 30.77 -17.64 -12.63
CA GLY A 349 29.81 -18.37 -11.81
C GLY A 349 28.93 -17.50 -10.91
N LYS A 350 28.88 -16.17 -11.11
CA LYS A 350 28.11 -15.26 -10.27
C LYS A 350 27.08 -14.43 -11.03
N VAL A 351 26.01 -14.07 -10.33
CA VAL A 351 25.14 -12.95 -10.73
C VAL A 351 25.67 -11.69 -10.05
N HIS A 352 26.00 -10.67 -10.83
CA HIS A 352 26.47 -9.39 -10.30
C HIS A 352 25.33 -8.38 -10.25
N LEU A 353 25.12 -7.77 -9.09
CA LEU A 353 24.25 -6.61 -8.92
C LEU A 353 25.08 -5.41 -8.47
N LYS A 354 24.76 -4.21 -8.95
CA LYS A 354 25.41 -2.96 -8.52
C LYS A 354 24.36 -1.87 -8.34
N PHE A 355 24.46 -1.14 -7.24
CA PHE A 355 23.51 -0.11 -6.82
C PHE A 355 24.29 1.20 -6.62
N GLU A 356 24.09 2.15 -7.53
CA GLU A 356 24.86 3.40 -7.62
C GLU A 356 23.96 4.62 -7.44
N SER A 357 24.48 5.70 -6.85
CA SER A 357 23.70 6.90 -6.62
C SER A 357 23.38 7.60 -7.95
N GLN A 358 22.11 7.99 -8.13
CA GLN A 358 21.75 9.11 -9.02
C GLN A 358 21.36 10.32 -8.17
N ARG A 359 20.63 10.09 -7.07
CA ARG A 359 20.36 11.08 -6.02
C ARG A 359 20.09 10.39 -4.69
N GLY A 360 20.69 10.88 -3.61
CA GLY A 360 20.57 10.24 -2.29
C GLY A 360 21.32 8.90 -2.22
N GLN A 361 21.09 8.13 -1.16
CA GLN A 361 21.71 6.82 -0.99
C GLN A 361 20.84 5.71 -1.63
N PRO A 362 21.36 4.86 -2.53
CA PRO A 362 20.68 3.64 -2.96
C PRO A 362 20.28 2.75 -1.77
N ILE A 363 19.22 1.95 -1.93
CA ILE A 363 18.71 1.03 -0.90
C ILE A 363 18.30 -0.33 -1.50
N VAL A 364 18.42 -1.41 -0.72
CA VAL A 364 17.72 -2.69 -0.96
C VAL A 364 17.48 -3.39 0.38
N ASN A 365 16.34 -4.08 0.52
CA ASN A 365 15.91 -4.70 1.77
C ASN A 365 16.17 -6.22 1.81
N ALA A 366 15.88 -6.92 0.71
CA ALA A 366 16.19 -8.33 0.55
C ALA A 366 16.44 -8.66 -0.93
N ILE A 367 17.11 -9.79 -1.19
CA ILE A 367 17.37 -10.30 -2.53
C ILE A 367 17.14 -11.82 -2.53
N ALA A 368 16.43 -12.32 -3.54
CA ALA A 368 16.33 -13.74 -3.85
C ALA A 368 16.74 -14.04 -5.29
N LEU A 369 17.48 -15.14 -5.47
CA LEU A 369 17.70 -15.80 -6.76
C LEU A 369 17.13 -17.22 -6.66
N ILE A 370 16.04 -17.46 -7.38
CA ILE A 370 15.28 -18.71 -7.37
C ILE A 370 15.48 -19.43 -8.71
N PRO A 371 15.99 -20.68 -8.75
CA PRO A 371 16.14 -21.42 -10.00
C PRO A 371 14.80 -21.56 -10.72
N SER A 372 14.79 -21.25 -12.01
CA SER A 372 13.57 -21.27 -12.83
C SER A 372 13.81 -21.90 -14.20
N THR A 373 12.70 -22.19 -14.87
CA THR A 373 12.68 -22.60 -16.28
C THR A 373 12.96 -21.38 -17.17
N PRO A 374 13.91 -21.44 -18.12
CA PRO A 374 14.14 -20.35 -19.08
C PRO A 374 12.85 -19.84 -19.74
N HIS A 375 12.75 -18.53 -19.92
CA HIS A 375 11.62 -17.82 -20.56
C HIS A 375 10.27 -17.91 -19.84
N LYS A 376 10.18 -18.59 -18.69
CA LYS A 376 8.98 -18.79 -17.88
C LYS A 376 9.20 -18.37 -16.42
N GLN A 377 8.46 -17.36 -15.96
CA GLN A 377 8.35 -17.03 -14.54
C GLN A 377 7.65 -18.17 -13.77
N LEU A 378 8.05 -18.40 -12.52
CA LEU A 378 7.39 -19.33 -11.61
C LEU A 378 5.93 -18.89 -11.33
N PRO A 379 4.98 -19.85 -11.25
CA PRO A 379 3.60 -19.57 -10.85
C PRO A 379 3.49 -18.83 -9.52
N ILE A 380 2.78 -17.70 -9.51
CA ILE A 380 2.41 -17.01 -8.27
C ILE A 380 1.04 -17.55 -7.84
N ARG A 381 0.95 -18.01 -6.58
CA ARG A 381 -0.29 -18.50 -5.99
C ARG A 381 -0.50 -17.81 -4.66
N LEU A 382 -1.56 -17.04 -4.54
CA LEU A 382 -1.96 -16.32 -3.32
C LEU A 382 -3.27 -16.93 -2.83
N VAL A 383 -3.30 -17.43 -1.60
CA VAL A 383 -4.55 -17.74 -0.88
C VAL A 383 -4.83 -16.61 0.09
N THR A 384 -6.09 -16.19 0.26
CA THR A 384 -6.41 -15.12 1.23
C THR A 384 -6.46 -15.66 2.66
N GLN A 385 -5.31 -16.12 3.16
CA GLN A 385 -5.10 -16.69 4.49
C GLN A 385 -3.81 -16.17 5.15
N VAL A 386 -3.68 -16.38 6.46
CA VAL A 386 -2.52 -15.93 7.28
C VAL A 386 -1.27 -16.79 7.05
N ASN A 387 -1.47 -18.05 6.69
CA ASN A 387 -0.45 -19.09 6.52
C ASN A 387 -0.52 -19.67 5.09
N SER A 388 0.56 -20.27 4.61
CA SER A 388 0.57 -20.97 3.32
C SER A 388 -0.39 -22.16 3.30
N TYR A 389 -1.02 -22.40 2.15
CA TYR A 389 -1.91 -23.53 1.90
C TYR A 389 -1.28 -24.49 0.88
N THR A 390 -1.68 -25.75 0.87
CA THR A 390 -1.30 -26.72 -0.18
C THR A 390 -2.56 -27.41 -0.65
N ASP A 391 -2.79 -27.38 -1.96
CA ASP A 391 -3.99 -27.94 -2.58
C ASP A 391 -3.87 -29.45 -2.86
N HIS A 392 -4.96 -30.06 -3.33
CA HIS A 392 -5.04 -31.48 -3.63
C HIS A 392 -4.09 -31.95 -4.76
N GLU A 393 -3.59 -31.04 -5.60
CA GLU A 393 -2.57 -31.31 -6.61
C GLU A 393 -1.13 -31.18 -6.04
N GLY A 394 -0.99 -30.82 -4.76
CA GLY A 394 0.29 -30.60 -4.09
C GLY A 394 0.95 -29.26 -4.43
N ARG A 395 0.21 -28.31 -5.02
CA ARG A 395 0.73 -26.97 -5.34
C ARG A 395 0.71 -26.12 -4.07
N LEU A 396 1.82 -25.45 -3.79
CA LEU A 396 1.95 -24.53 -2.65
C LEU A 396 1.36 -23.17 -3.01
N TRP A 397 0.55 -22.63 -2.10
CA TRP A 397 -0.06 -21.31 -2.16
C TRP A 397 0.51 -20.43 -1.05
N SER A 398 1.03 -19.26 -1.41
CA SER A 398 1.48 -18.22 -0.50
C SER A 398 0.32 -17.61 0.28
N PRO A 399 0.51 -17.23 1.56
CA PRO A 399 -0.48 -16.47 2.30
C PRO A 399 -0.65 -15.07 1.70
N ASP A 400 -1.76 -14.41 2.06
CA ASP A 400 -2.28 -13.21 1.41
C ASP A 400 -1.24 -12.07 1.37
N ASN A 401 -0.82 -11.60 0.19
CA ASN A 401 0.28 -10.65 0.05
C ASN A 401 -0.01 -9.63 -1.06
N TYR A 402 0.79 -8.56 -1.19
CA TYR A 402 0.67 -7.54 -2.24
C TYR A 402 -0.62 -6.70 -2.23
N TYR A 403 -1.52 -6.92 -1.26
CA TYR A 403 -2.80 -6.23 -1.18
C TYR A 403 -2.70 -4.80 -0.61
N MET A 404 -3.67 -3.98 -1.00
CA MET A 404 -3.95 -2.64 -0.49
C MET A 404 -5.45 -2.51 -0.23
N GLY A 405 -5.82 -2.11 0.99
CA GLY A 405 -7.23 -2.00 1.39
C GLY A 405 -7.91 -3.34 1.70
N GLY A 406 -9.23 -3.29 1.78
CA GLY A 406 -10.08 -4.42 2.20
C GLY A 406 -9.96 -4.78 3.67
N GLN A 407 -10.86 -5.65 4.10
CA GLN A 407 -10.89 -6.31 5.39
C GLN A 407 -10.63 -7.82 5.18
N PHE A 408 -10.06 -8.46 6.20
CA PHE A 408 -9.75 -9.88 6.21
C PHE A 408 -10.76 -10.59 7.11
N PHE A 409 -11.53 -11.54 6.56
CA PHE A 409 -12.55 -12.27 7.31
C PHE A 409 -12.21 -13.76 7.35
N THR A 410 -12.06 -14.30 8.56
CA THR A 410 -11.76 -15.70 8.85
C THR A 410 -13.02 -16.55 9.01
N ASP A 411 -12.83 -17.81 9.39
CA ASP A 411 -13.86 -18.70 9.94
C ASP A 411 -15.09 -18.88 9.03
N LYS A 412 -14.81 -18.95 7.72
CA LYS A 412 -15.84 -19.05 6.69
C LYS A 412 -16.52 -20.44 6.69
N PRO A 413 -17.83 -20.50 6.40
CA PRO A 413 -18.53 -21.77 6.23
C PRO A 413 -17.90 -22.61 5.10
N PRO A 414 -17.90 -23.96 5.20
CA PRO A 414 -17.34 -24.83 4.17
C PRO A 414 -17.98 -24.61 2.80
N VAL A 415 -17.15 -24.59 1.76
CA VAL A 415 -17.55 -24.36 0.37
C VAL A 415 -17.54 -25.67 -0.43
N SER A 416 -18.59 -25.89 -1.22
CA SER A 416 -18.77 -27.02 -2.13
C SER A 416 -18.30 -26.69 -3.56
N GLY A 417 -18.35 -27.66 -4.48
CA GLY A 417 -17.96 -27.45 -5.88
C GLY A 417 -16.45 -27.42 -6.15
N THR A 418 -15.63 -27.62 -5.13
CA THR A 418 -14.16 -27.62 -5.20
C THR A 418 -13.57 -28.87 -4.51
N PRO A 419 -12.46 -29.44 -5.01
CA PRO A 419 -11.66 -30.40 -4.26
C PRO A 419 -10.88 -29.76 -3.08
N ASP A 420 -10.78 -28.44 -3.04
CA ASP A 420 -9.96 -27.66 -2.11
C ASP A 420 -10.81 -26.74 -1.20
N PRO A 421 -11.78 -27.26 -0.42
CA PRO A 421 -12.69 -26.45 0.39
C PRO A 421 -11.98 -25.62 1.46
N MET A 422 -10.77 -26.02 1.85
CA MET A 422 -9.93 -25.31 2.83
C MET A 422 -9.19 -24.11 2.23
N MET A 423 -9.14 -23.94 0.90
CA MET A 423 -8.73 -22.66 0.29
C MET A 423 -9.70 -21.54 0.72
N PHE A 424 -10.99 -21.84 0.81
CA PHE A 424 -12.08 -20.88 1.04
C PHE A 424 -12.32 -20.54 2.52
N ALA A 425 -11.45 -20.98 3.44
CA ALA A 425 -11.60 -20.80 4.88
C ALA A 425 -11.47 -19.34 5.37
N SER A 426 -11.01 -18.42 4.52
CA SER A 426 -10.90 -16.98 4.81
C SER A 426 -10.95 -16.18 3.50
N GLU A 427 -11.51 -14.97 3.52
CA GLU A 427 -11.62 -14.09 2.34
C GLU A 427 -10.95 -12.72 2.58
N ARG A 428 -10.50 -12.09 1.49
CA ARG A 428 -10.33 -10.62 1.45
C ARG A 428 -11.59 -9.99 0.86
N ALA A 429 -12.23 -9.10 1.60
CA ALA A 429 -13.44 -8.41 1.14
C ALA A 429 -13.46 -6.91 1.47
N GLY A 430 -14.08 -6.11 0.59
CA GLY A 430 -14.22 -4.66 0.75
C GLY A 430 -14.05 -3.93 -0.58
N ASN A 431 -13.48 -2.72 -0.54
CA ASN A 431 -12.78 -2.12 -1.68
C ASN A 431 -11.27 -2.36 -1.46
N PHE A 432 -10.62 -3.01 -2.42
CA PHE A 432 -9.20 -3.37 -2.33
C PHE A 432 -8.55 -3.53 -3.70
N SER A 433 -7.23 -3.60 -3.70
CA SER A 433 -6.43 -3.96 -4.86
C SER A 433 -5.26 -4.87 -4.50
N TYR A 434 -4.71 -5.56 -5.49
CA TYR A 434 -3.42 -6.25 -5.43
C TYR A 434 -2.46 -5.60 -6.43
N ALA A 435 -1.15 -5.64 -6.15
CA ALA A 435 -0.09 -5.27 -7.10
C ALA A 435 0.92 -6.42 -7.19
N ILE A 436 0.59 -7.43 -8.00
CA ILE A 436 1.30 -8.71 -8.01
C ILE A 436 2.56 -8.58 -8.88
N PRO A 437 3.78 -8.78 -8.35
CA PRO A 437 5.01 -8.48 -9.05
C PRO A 437 5.36 -9.57 -10.07
N VAL A 438 5.66 -9.16 -11.30
CA VAL A 438 5.92 -10.04 -12.45
C VAL A 438 6.96 -9.45 -13.40
N ASP A 439 7.53 -10.27 -14.27
CA ASP A 439 8.42 -9.78 -15.32
C ASP A 439 7.65 -8.89 -16.31
N VAL A 440 8.16 -7.67 -16.52
CA VAL A 440 7.53 -6.60 -17.33
C VAL A 440 7.40 -6.94 -18.83
N HIS A 441 8.12 -7.95 -19.31
CA HIS A 441 8.01 -8.44 -20.69
C HIS A 441 7.15 -9.70 -20.83
N GLY A 442 6.62 -10.21 -19.73
CA GLY A 442 5.73 -11.38 -19.73
C GLY A 442 4.30 -11.07 -20.18
N LEU A 443 3.59 -12.16 -20.48
CA LEU A 443 2.17 -12.21 -20.76
C LEU A 443 1.57 -13.24 -19.80
N TYR A 444 0.43 -12.96 -19.18
CA TYR A 444 -0.04 -13.75 -18.04
C TYR A 444 -1.52 -14.13 -18.12
N SER A 445 -1.85 -15.30 -17.57
CA SER A 445 -3.21 -15.62 -17.16
C SER A 445 -3.38 -15.37 -15.67
N VAL A 446 -4.51 -14.77 -15.28
CA VAL A 446 -4.92 -14.63 -13.88
C VAL A 446 -6.19 -15.46 -13.67
N LYS A 447 -6.16 -16.37 -12.70
CA LYS A 447 -7.32 -17.12 -12.21
C LYS A 447 -7.71 -16.58 -10.83
N LEU A 448 -8.98 -16.25 -10.66
CA LEU A 448 -9.58 -15.77 -9.42
C LEU A 448 -10.56 -16.81 -8.87
N HIS A 449 -10.46 -17.09 -7.57
CA HIS A 449 -11.32 -18.04 -6.87
C HIS A 449 -12.32 -17.30 -5.98
N PHE A 450 -13.61 -17.62 -6.14
CA PHE A 450 -14.72 -16.95 -5.48
C PHE A 450 -15.71 -17.97 -4.87
N ALA A 451 -16.40 -17.57 -3.81
CA ALA A 451 -17.58 -18.26 -3.28
C ALA A 451 -18.45 -17.26 -2.50
N GLU A 452 -19.77 -17.30 -2.62
CA GLU A 452 -20.62 -16.51 -1.73
C GLU A 452 -20.76 -17.23 -0.38
N THR A 453 -20.04 -16.73 0.63
CA THR A 453 -19.98 -17.31 1.98
C THR A 453 -20.85 -16.57 3.00
N TYR A 454 -21.48 -15.46 2.61
CA TYR A 454 -22.30 -14.64 3.50
C TYR A 454 -23.77 -14.65 3.10
N PHE A 455 -24.12 -14.33 1.86
CA PHE A 455 -25.52 -14.22 1.43
C PHE A 455 -26.11 -15.57 0.99
N GLY A 456 -27.20 -16.00 1.61
CA GLY A 456 -27.98 -17.17 1.18
C GLY A 456 -28.65 -17.92 2.32
N ALA A 457 -29.60 -18.79 1.99
CA ALA A 457 -30.36 -19.55 3.01
C ALA A 457 -29.52 -20.57 3.80
N GLU A 458 -28.39 -21.00 3.24
CA GLU A 458 -27.42 -21.92 3.88
C GLU A 458 -26.21 -21.17 4.46
N ALA A 459 -26.09 -19.87 4.19
CA ALA A 459 -25.00 -19.00 4.65
C ALA A 459 -25.42 -18.15 5.86
N SER A 460 -24.49 -17.34 6.40
CA SER A 460 -24.69 -16.60 7.65
C SER A 460 -25.59 -15.36 7.56
N GLY A 461 -25.98 -14.94 6.36
CA GLY A 461 -26.63 -13.65 6.08
C GLY A 461 -27.78 -13.74 5.09
N ILE A 462 -28.84 -12.97 5.35
CA ILE A 462 -30.04 -12.92 4.51
C ILE A 462 -29.73 -12.15 3.23
N GLY A 463 -29.95 -12.78 2.07
CA GLY A 463 -29.76 -12.18 0.76
C GLY A 463 -29.78 -13.20 -0.38
N GLY A 464 -29.25 -12.79 -1.52
CA GLY A 464 -29.14 -13.58 -2.75
C GLY A 464 -28.67 -12.71 -3.93
N VAL A 465 -29.22 -12.95 -5.12
CA VAL A 465 -28.92 -12.16 -6.34
C VAL A 465 -29.05 -10.65 -6.07
N GLY A 466 -28.05 -9.88 -6.48
CA GLY A 466 -27.96 -8.43 -6.28
C GLY A 466 -27.51 -8.00 -4.87
N SER A 467 -27.34 -8.92 -3.91
CA SER A 467 -26.91 -8.57 -2.54
C SER A 467 -25.41 -8.32 -2.44
N ARG A 468 -24.61 -8.95 -3.32
CA ARG A 468 -23.20 -8.62 -3.55
C ARG A 468 -22.99 -8.45 -5.06
N VAL A 469 -22.54 -7.27 -5.47
CA VAL A 469 -22.21 -6.93 -6.86
C VAL A 469 -20.93 -6.09 -6.86
N PHE A 470 -19.96 -6.46 -7.69
CA PHE A 470 -18.70 -5.73 -7.80
C PHE A 470 -18.05 -5.86 -9.18
N ASN A 471 -17.16 -4.92 -9.49
CA ASN A 471 -16.29 -5.01 -10.65
C ASN A 471 -14.93 -5.60 -10.26
N VAL A 472 -14.28 -6.26 -11.21
CA VAL A 472 -12.84 -6.55 -11.16
C VAL A 472 -12.17 -5.98 -12.39
N THR A 473 -11.12 -5.19 -12.21
CA THR A 473 -10.37 -4.57 -13.31
C THR A 473 -8.87 -4.83 -13.17
N SER A 474 -8.13 -4.79 -14.28
CA SER A 474 -6.67 -4.85 -14.30
C SER A 474 -6.11 -3.88 -15.32
N GLU A 475 -5.13 -3.06 -14.93
CA GLU A 475 -4.59 -1.95 -15.74
C GLU A 475 -5.66 -1.03 -16.38
N GLY A 476 -6.81 -0.87 -15.70
CA GLY A 476 -7.96 -0.11 -16.19
C GLY A 476 -8.85 -0.84 -17.20
N VAL A 477 -8.54 -2.10 -17.55
CA VAL A 477 -9.39 -2.99 -18.35
C VAL A 477 -10.33 -3.76 -17.43
N THR A 478 -11.63 -3.72 -17.69
CA THR A 478 -12.61 -4.51 -16.92
C THR A 478 -12.52 -5.99 -17.26
N LEU A 479 -12.23 -6.83 -16.26
CA LEU A 479 -12.22 -8.29 -16.35
C LEU A 479 -13.59 -8.87 -16.00
N LEU A 480 -14.24 -8.29 -14.99
CA LEU A 480 -15.59 -8.62 -14.53
C LEU A 480 -16.39 -7.33 -14.34
N ASP A 481 -17.53 -7.24 -15.01
CA ASP A 481 -18.47 -6.12 -14.91
C ASP A 481 -19.76 -6.59 -14.21
N HIS A 482 -20.20 -5.85 -13.18
CA HIS A 482 -21.38 -6.13 -12.36
C HIS A 482 -21.47 -7.61 -11.91
N PHE A 483 -20.33 -8.18 -11.49
CA PHE A 483 -20.23 -9.60 -11.12
C PHE A 483 -20.87 -9.88 -9.76
N ASP A 484 -21.68 -10.93 -9.74
CA ASP A 484 -22.49 -11.40 -8.62
C ASP A 484 -22.25 -12.91 -8.48
N ILE A 485 -21.53 -13.30 -7.43
CA ILE A 485 -21.14 -14.68 -7.18
C ILE A 485 -22.38 -15.55 -6.93
N PHE A 486 -23.38 -15.01 -6.22
CA PHE A 486 -24.60 -15.75 -5.89
C PHE A 486 -25.45 -16.02 -7.13
N LYS A 487 -25.51 -15.08 -8.07
CA LYS A 487 -26.20 -15.26 -9.36
C LYS A 487 -25.60 -16.35 -10.23
N GLU A 488 -24.28 -16.57 -10.15
CA GLU A 488 -23.60 -17.59 -10.95
C GLU A 488 -23.50 -18.97 -10.26
N ALA A 489 -23.28 -19.00 -8.94
CA ALA A 489 -22.97 -20.23 -8.21
C ALA A 489 -23.89 -20.52 -7.00
N GLY A 490 -24.75 -19.58 -6.61
CA GLY A 490 -25.49 -19.65 -5.34
C GLY A 490 -24.59 -19.37 -4.13
N CYS A 491 -25.04 -19.80 -2.94
CA CYS A 491 -24.24 -19.75 -1.72
C CYS A 491 -23.45 -21.04 -1.49
N LEU A 492 -22.33 -20.93 -0.77
CA LEU A 492 -21.46 -22.06 -0.38
C LEU A 492 -21.00 -22.95 -1.55
N HIS A 493 -20.83 -22.37 -2.73
CA HIS A 493 -20.29 -23.05 -3.91
C HIS A 493 -19.13 -22.24 -4.50
N ALA A 494 -18.06 -22.93 -4.86
CA ALA A 494 -16.89 -22.33 -5.49
C ALA A 494 -17.15 -22.02 -6.96
N ILE A 495 -16.60 -20.91 -7.44
CA ILE A 495 -16.51 -20.58 -8.87
C ILE A 495 -15.15 -19.96 -9.17
N GLU A 496 -14.57 -20.36 -10.29
CA GLU A 496 -13.30 -19.83 -10.79
C GLU A 496 -13.55 -18.94 -12.01
N LYS A 497 -12.77 -17.87 -12.15
CA LYS A 497 -12.75 -17.01 -13.34
C LYS A 497 -11.32 -16.87 -13.82
N THR A 498 -11.05 -17.27 -15.07
CA THR A 498 -9.72 -17.16 -15.67
C THR A 498 -9.73 -16.12 -16.80
N PHE A 499 -8.71 -15.27 -16.79
CA PHE A 499 -8.46 -14.23 -17.78
C PHE A 499 -7.05 -14.49 -18.35
N HIS A 500 -6.88 -14.24 -19.64
CA HIS A 500 -5.66 -14.55 -20.41
C HIS A 500 -5.12 -13.29 -21.07
N ASP A 501 -3.91 -13.38 -21.64
CA ASP A 501 -3.27 -12.29 -22.40
C ASP A 501 -3.06 -10.98 -21.59
N LEU A 502 -3.06 -11.05 -20.24
CA LEU A 502 -2.86 -9.90 -19.37
C LEU A 502 -1.40 -9.44 -19.42
N LYS A 503 -1.21 -8.12 -19.38
CA LYS A 503 0.11 -7.47 -19.43
C LYS A 503 0.32 -6.63 -18.18
N PRO A 504 1.51 -6.67 -17.57
CA PRO A 504 1.81 -5.81 -16.44
C PRO A 504 1.96 -4.34 -16.86
N ASN A 505 1.91 -3.46 -15.86
CA ASN A 505 2.34 -2.07 -15.98
C ASN A 505 3.88 -1.96 -16.18
N PRO A 506 4.41 -0.77 -16.56
CA PRO A 506 5.86 -0.54 -16.66
C PRO A 506 6.65 -0.82 -15.36
N GLU A 507 5.96 -0.73 -14.23
CA GLU A 507 6.47 -1.03 -12.90
C GLU A 507 6.56 -2.55 -12.60
N GLY A 508 6.28 -3.42 -13.58
CA GLY A 508 6.41 -4.87 -13.45
C GLY A 508 5.41 -5.47 -12.46
N LYS A 509 4.17 -4.95 -12.44
CA LYS A 509 3.06 -5.50 -11.65
C LYS A 509 1.84 -5.75 -12.51
N LEU A 510 1.08 -6.78 -12.15
CA LEU A 510 -0.34 -6.86 -12.47
C LEU A 510 -1.11 -6.20 -11.33
N ILE A 511 -1.62 -5.00 -11.58
CA ILE A 511 -2.56 -4.33 -10.68
C ILE A 511 -3.94 -4.96 -10.91
N LEU A 512 -4.58 -5.43 -9.83
CA LEU A 512 -5.96 -5.92 -9.83
C LEU A 512 -6.77 -5.05 -8.87
N HIS A 513 -7.89 -4.48 -9.31
CA HIS A 513 -8.83 -3.74 -8.44
C HIS A 513 -10.12 -4.54 -8.26
N PHE A 514 -10.66 -4.52 -7.04
CA PHE A 514 -11.92 -5.16 -6.65
C PHE A 514 -12.84 -4.08 -6.08
N GLU A 515 -13.85 -3.70 -6.87
CA GLU A 515 -14.59 -2.44 -6.70
C GLU A 515 -16.08 -2.68 -6.38
N PRO A 516 -16.51 -2.48 -5.12
CA PRO A 516 -17.91 -2.51 -4.69
C PRO A 516 -18.88 -1.70 -5.56
N ILE A 517 -19.98 -2.35 -5.97
CA ILE A 517 -21.20 -1.70 -6.48
C ILE A 517 -22.33 -1.87 -5.47
N ALA A 518 -22.56 -3.11 -5.00
CA ALA A 518 -23.47 -3.44 -3.93
C ALA A 518 -22.75 -4.36 -2.93
N ASN A 519 -22.65 -3.92 -1.67
CA ASN A 519 -21.86 -4.57 -0.62
C ASN A 519 -20.37 -4.77 -1.02
N TYR A 520 -19.61 -5.50 -0.21
CA TYR A 520 -18.17 -5.69 -0.40
C TYR A 520 -17.85 -6.65 -1.54
N ALA A 521 -16.92 -6.29 -2.42
CA ALA A 521 -16.23 -7.26 -3.29
C ALA A 521 -15.55 -8.33 -2.42
N SER A 522 -15.30 -9.54 -2.95
CA SER A 522 -14.60 -10.61 -2.22
C SER A 522 -13.71 -11.43 -3.16
N VAL A 523 -12.61 -11.99 -2.64
CA VAL A 523 -11.78 -13.01 -3.30
C VAL A 523 -11.18 -13.97 -2.27
N PHE A 524 -10.96 -15.24 -2.65
CA PHE A 524 -10.43 -16.30 -1.79
C PHE A 524 -9.04 -16.81 -2.21
N GLY A 525 -8.73 -16.68 -3.50
CA GLY A 525 -7.45 -17.08 -4.07
C GLY A 525 -7.19 -16.43 -5.43
N ILE A 526 -5.91 -16.25 -5.74
CA ILE A 526 -5.41 -15.68 -6.99
C ILE A 526 -4.23 -16.53 -7.47
N GLU A 527 -4.35 -17.13 -8.65
CA GLU A 527 -3.25 -17.81 -9.35
C GLU A 527 -2.84 -16.98 -10.58
N VAL A 528 -1.54 -16.75 -10.75
CA VAL A 528 -0.95 -16.05 -11.90
C VAL A 528 0.07 -16.97 -12.57
N LEU A 529 -0.10 -17.21 -13.86
CA LEU A 529 0.74 -18.09 -14.67
C LEU A 529 1.31 -17.34 -15.88
N ASP A 530 2.58 -17.58 -16.19
CA ASP A 530 3.26 -17.01 -17.35
C ASP A 530 2.85 -17.75 -18.65
N GLU A 531 2.22 -17.03 -19.57
CA GLU A 531 1.75 -17.48 -20.88
C GLU A 531 2.74 -17.18 -22.02
N THR A 532 3.89 -16.54 -21.75
CA THR A 532 4.95 -16.25 -22.73
C THR A 532 5.37 -17.52 -23.48
N LYS A 533 5.59 -17.42 -24.80
CA LYS A 533 5.84 -18.56 -25.72
C LYS A 533 7.30 -18.62 -26.15
#